data_AF-D3H6I4-F1
#
_entry.id   AF-D3H6I4-F1
#
_cell.length_a   1.000
_cell.length_b   1.000
_cell.length_c   1.000
_cell.angle_alpha   90.00
_cell.angle_beta   90.00
_cell.angle_gamma   90.00
#
_symmetry.space_group_name_H-M   'P 1'
#
loop_
_entity.id
_entity.type
_entity.pdbx_description
1 polymer ?
#
loop_
_entity_poly.entity_id
_entity_poly.type
_entity_poly.pdbx_seq_one_letter_code
_entity_poly.pdbx_strand_id
1 'polypeptide(L)'
;MLYWTSVNYQVSDGEDFETVKRRAIADFENYLKLLNDGTEESRKKVIHSFTFSKFIGEELCNDEDLKNLSKEIRHQLRNGNS
;
A
#
# COMPACT_ATOMS: atom_id res chain seq x y z
N MET A 1 -14.80 4.11 -19.08
CA MET A 1 -14.78 3.71 -17.66
C MET A 1 -13.33 3.45 -17.29
N LEU A 2 -12.77 4.19 -16.35
CA LEU A 2 -11.49 3.80 -15.75
C LEU A 2 -11.78 2.55 -14.91
N TYR A 3 -11.34 1.38 -15.39
CA TYR A 3 -11.43 0.15 -14.63
C TYR A 3 -10.49 0.28 -13.42
N TRP A 4 -11.07 0.26 -12.23
CA TRP A 4 -10.36 0.35 -10.97
C TRP A 4 -9.70 -1.01 -10.72
N THR A 5 -8.39 -1.11 -10.88
CA THR A 5 -7.66 -2.37 -10.71
C THR A 5 -7.23 -2.47 -9.25
N SER A 6 -7.81 -3.41 -8.49
CA SER A 6 -7.35 -3.71 -7.14
C SER A 6 -5.94 -4.28 -7.17
N VAL A 7 -5.07 -3.81 -6.28
CA VAL A 7 -3.74 -4.40 -6.10
C VAL A 7 -3.86 -5.48 -5.03
N ASN A 8 -3.91 -6.74 -5.46
CA ASN A 8 -4.01 -7.88 -4.56
C ASN A 8 -2.61 -8.46 -4.32
N TYR A 9 -2.21 -8.55 -3.06
CA TYR A 9 -1.00 -9.24 -2.63
C TYR A 9 -1.42 -10.59 -2.05
N GLN A 10 -1.02 -11.66 -2.71
CA GLN A 10 -1.34 -13.03 -2.30
C GLN A 10 -0.16 -13.93 -2.61
N VAL A 11 0.16 -14.84 -1.69
CA VAL A 11 1.08 -15.95 -1.96
C VAL A 11 0.42 -16.88 -2.96
N SER A 12 1.19 -17.35 -3.94
CA SER A 12 0.72 -18.30 -4.95
C SER A 12 1.75 -19.39 -5.17
N ASP A 13 1.39 -20.47 -5.85
CA ASP A 13 2.28 -21.62 -6.08
C ASP A 13 3.61 -21.25 -6.80
N GLY A 14 3.66 -20.08 -7.46
CA GLY A 14 4.86 -19.56 -8.13
C GLY A 14 5.51 -18.35 -7.46
N GLU A 15 4.99 -17.84 -6.34
CA GLU A 15 5.52 -16.66 -5.66
C GLU A 15 5.46 -16.85 -4.14
N ASP A 16 6.63 -16.91 -3.50
CA ASP A 16 6.75 -17.10 -2.05
C ASP A 16 6.35 -15.84 -1.25
N PHE A 17 6.12 -16.04 0.05
CA PHE A 17 5.73 -14.98 0.98
C PHE A 17 6.69 -13.77 0.94
N GLU A 18 8.00 -14.01 0.99
CA GLU A 18 9.01 -12.95 1.02
C GLU A 18 9.00 -12.11 -0.26
N THR A 19 8.75 -12.73 -1.41
CA THR A 19 8.64 -12.03 -2.69
C THR A 19 7.39 -11.15 -2.72
N VAL A 20 6.24 -11.68 -2.29
CA VAL A 20 5.00 -10.90 -2.18
C VAL A 20 5.15 -9.75 -1.18
N LYS A 21 5.78 -10.02 -0.02
CA LYS A 21 6.06 -9.03 1.01
C LYS A 21 6.94 -7.90 0.48
N ARG A 22 8.03 -8.21 -0.22
CA ARG A 22 8.92 -7.19 -0.82
C ARG A 22 8.20 -6.30 -1.82
N ARG A 23 7.32 -6.87 -2.67
CA ARG A 23 6.50 -6.09 -3.61
C ARG A 23 5.58 -5.12 -2.85
N ALA A 24 4.89 -5.60 -1.83
CA ALA A 24 4.01 -4.79 -1.01
C ALA A 24 4.76 -3.65 -0.28
N ILE A 25 5.94 -3.96 0.29
CA ILE A 25 6.80 -2.95 0.92
C ILE A 25 7.21 -1.88 -0.11
N ALA A 26 7.70 -2.28 -1.29
CA ALA A 26 8.14 -1.34 -2.32
C ALA A 26 7.00 -0.41 -2.77
N ASP A 27 5.79 -0.94 -2.96
CA ASP A 27 4.62 -0.16 -3.32
C ASP A 27 4.24 0.82 -2.19
N PHE A 28 4.30 0.39 -0.94
CA PHE A 28 3.94 1.21 0.22
C PHE A 28 4.98 2.30 0.49
N GLU A 29 6.27 2.02 0.33
CA GLU A 29 7.34 3.02 0.36
C GLU A 29 7.17 4.05 -0.76
N ASN A 30 6.76 3.62 -1.96
CA ASN A 30 6.45 4.54 -3.05
C ASN A 30 5.26 5.44 -2.71
N TYR A 31 4.21 4.91 -2.06
CA TYR A 31 3.11 5.73 -1.58
C TYR A 31 3.56 6.79 -0.56
N LEU A 32 4.43 6.44 0.38
CA LEU A 32 4.98 7.42 1.32
C LEU A 32 5.78 8.52 0.62
N LYS A 33 6.57 8.19 -0.40
CA LYS A 33 7.27 9.20 -1.22
C LYS A 33 6.30 10.15 -1.92
N LEU A 34 5.21 9.62 -2.49
CA LEU A 34 4.16 10.42 -3.12
C LEU A 34 3.43 11.31 -2.10
N LEU A 35 3.22 10.85 -0.87
CA LEU A 35 2.63 11.68 0.18
C LEU A 35 3.58 12.80 0.62
N ASN A 36 4.87 12.54 0.70
CA ASN A 36 5.90 13.52 1.05
C ASN A 36 6.09 14.62 -0.02
N ASP A 37 5.80 14.34 -1.30
CA ASP A 37 5.75 15.34 -2.38
C ASP A 37 4.68 16.42 -2.12
N GLY A 38 3.68 16.12 -1.29
CA GLY A 38 2.70 17.10 -0.79
C GLY A 38 1.70 17.61 -1.83
N THR A 39 1.77 17.16 -3.08
CA THR A 39 0.83 17.58 -4.13
C THR A 39 -0.52 16.88 -3.99
N GLU A 40 -1.59 17.61 -4.31
CA GLU A 40 -2.96 17.07 -4.26
C GLU A 40 -3.13 15.88 -5.22
N GLU A 41 -2.47 15.92 -6.37
CA GLU A 41 -2.51 14.84 -7.36
C GLU A 41 -1.83 13.56 -6.85
N SER A 42 -0.64 13.68 -6.24
CA SER A 42 0.05 12.56 -5.60
C SER A 42 -0.78 11.97 -4.46
N ARG A 43 -1.40 12.81 -3.62
CA ARG A 43 -2.30 12.35 -2.55
C ARG A 43 -3.53 11.61 -3.10
N LYS A 44 -4.16 12.11 -4.18
CA LYS A 44 -5.29 11.43 -4.84
C LYS A 44 -4.88 10.06 -5.39
N LYS A 45 -3.69 9.96 -6.00
CA LYS A 45 -3.13 8.68 -6.49
C LYS A 45 -2.94 7.69 -5.35
N VAL A 46 -2.36 8.13 -4.23
CA VAL A 46 -2.16 7.26 -3.06
C VAL A 46 -3.49 6.82 -2.45
N ILE A 47 -4.46 7.72 -2.24
CA ILE A 47 -5.79 7.35 -1.74
C ILE A 47 -6.40 6.26 -2.61
N HIS A 48 -6.36 6.45 -3.93
CA HIS A 48 -6.87 5.47 -4.87
C HIS A 48 -6.15 4.12 -4.72
N SER A 49 -4.84 4.07 -4.94
CA SER A 49 -4.11 2.81 -4.99
C SER A 49 -4.08 2.08 -3.63
N PHE A 50 -3.94 2.83 -2.54
CA PHE A 50 -3.89 2.26 -1.20
C PHE A 50 -5.25 1.73 -0.74
N THR A 51 -6.35 2.44 -1.00
CA THR A 51 -7.70 1.96 -0.63
C THR A 51 -8.08 0.66 -1.35
N PHE A 52 -7.57 0.46 -2.57
CA PHE A 52 -7.81 -0.77 -3.34
C PHE A 52 -6.71 -1.84 -3.18
N SER A 53 -5.76 -1.63 -2.27
CA SER A 53 -4.75 -2.63 -1.91
C SER A 53 -5.34 -3.67 -0.94
N LYS A 54 -5.17 -4.97 -1.23
CA LYS A 54 -5.64 -6.06 -0.38
C LYS A 54 -4.54 -7.07 -0.11
N PHE A 55 -4.33 -7.40 1.16
CA PHE A 55 -3.54 -8.56 1.58
C PHE A 55 -4.46 -9.78 1.69
N ILE A 56 -4.09 -10.87 1.02
CA ILE A 56 -4.82 -12.14 1.03
C ILE A 56 -3.91 -13.19 1.67
N GLY A 57 -4.36 -13.75 2.79
CA GLY A 57 -3.59 -14.70 3.61
C GLY A 57 -3.21 -14.12 4.97
N GLU A 58 -3.24 -14.97 6.01
CA GLU A 58 -3.01 -14.53 7.40
C GLU A 58 -1.60 -13.99 7.62
N GLU A 59 -0.60 -14.57 6.98
CA GLU A 59 0.80 -14.17 7.13
C GLU A 59 1.03 -12.72 6.68
N LEU A 60 0.52 -12.35 5.50
CA LEU A 60 0.62 -10.98 4.96
C LEU A 60 -0.20 -9.99 5.79
N CYS A 61 -1.38 -10.39 6.28
CA CYS A 61 -2.22 -9.53 7.11
C CYS A 61 -1.61 -9.25 8.49
N ASN A 62 -0.80 -10.18 9.02
CA ASN A 62 -0.21 -10.09 10.35
C ASN A 62 1.23 -9.61 10.36
N ASP A 63 1.90 -9.52 9.21
CA ASP A 63 3.25 -9.00 9.08
C ASP A 63 3.39 -7.58 9.67
N GLU A 64 4.35 -7.43 10.59
CA GLU A 64 4.52 -6.18 11.34
C GLU A 64 4.99 -5.02 10.48
N ASP A 65 5.86 -5.27 9.50
CA ASP A 65 6.38 -4.25 8.60
C ASP A 65 5.25 -3.67 7.73
N LEU A 66 4.45 -4.55 7.12
CA LEU A 66 3.28 -4.15 6.33
C LEU A 66 2.25 -3.41 7.16
N LYS A 67 2.03 -3.81 8.42
CA LYS A 67 1.11 -3.11 9.35
C LYS A 67 1.63 -1.73 9.74
N ASN A 68 2.93 -1.61 10.01
CA ASN A 68 3.56 -0.34 10.34
C ASN A 68 3.50 0.63 9.16
N LEU A 69 3.85 0.18 7.95
CA LEU A 69 3.72 0.99 6.73
C LEU A 69 2.26 1.39 6.45
N SER A 70 1.32 0.46 6.59
CA SER A 70 -0.12 0.76 6.46
C SER A 70 -0.59 1.82 7.45
N LYS A 71 -0.06 1.81 8.67
CA LYS A 71 -0.39 2.78 9.72
C LYS A 71 0.19 4.15 9.39
N GLU A 72 1.42 4.20 8.91
CA GLU A 72 2.09 5.44 8.53
C GLU A 72 1.40 6.12 7.33
N ILE A 73 1.08 5.37 6.27
CA ILE A 73 0.33 5.89 5.11
C ILE A 73 -1.02 6.47 5.57
N ARG A 74 -1.75 5.75 6.43
CA ARG A 74 -3.03 6.25 6.99
C ARG A 74 -2.85 7.49 7.85
N HIS A 75 -1.77 7.57 8.61
CA HIS A 75 -1.44 8.74 9.43
C HIS A 75 -1.20 9.97 8.55
N GLN A 76 -0.34 9.85 7.54
CA GLN A 76 -0.05 10.94 6.61
C GLN A 76 -1.28 11.36 5.79
N LEU A 77 -2.07 10.40 5.32
CA LEU A 77 -3.33 10.70 4.62
C LEU A 77 -4.33 11.48 5.49
N ARG A 78 -4.37 11.22 6.80
CA ARG A 78 -5.25 11.93 7.74
C ARG A 78 -4.69 13.29 8.14
N ASN A 79 -3.38 13.38 8.33
CA ASN A 79 -2.71 14.54 8.92
C ASN A 79 -2.10 15.51 7.90
N GLY A 80 -2.01 15.15 6.62
CA GLY A 80 -1.53 16.02 5.53
C GLY A 80 -2.46 17.21 5.20
N ASN A 81 -3.21 17.70 6.18
CA ASN A 81 -4.08 18.88 6.15
C ASN A 81 -3.68 19.93 7.22
N SER A 82 -2.52 19.79 7.85
CA SER A 82 -2.03 20.73 8.87
C SER A 82 -0.82 21.50 8.40
#